data_AF-A0A8X6YVC1-F1
#
_entry.id   AF-A0A8X6YVC1-F1
#
_cell.length_a   1.000
_cell.length_b   1.000
_cell.length_c   1.000
_cell.angle_alpha   90.00
_cell.angle_beta   90.00
_cell.angle_gamma   90.00
#
_symmetry.space_group_name_H-M   'P 1'
#
loop_
_entity.id
_entity.type
_entity.pdbx_description
1 polymer ?
#
loop_
_entity_poly.entity_id
_entity_poly.type
_entity_poly.pdbx_seq_one_letter_code
_entity_poly.pdbx_strand_id
1 'polypeptide(L)'
;MDVSTFEELVALVSPSIERKNTSMRKAIPAAERIALTLRYLATGLEIQVPESENEWKMVAEEFWAKWNFPLCLGAMDGKHIRIKPQSHSRATYRNYKRFFSIVLLALVDANLKFLYVDVGTNGRVSDGGNLN
;
A
#
# COMPACT_ATOMS: atom_id res chain seq x y z
N MET A 1 12.25 -6.52 20.13
CA MET A 1 13.41 -5.92 19.45
C MET A 1 13.84 -4.75 20.31
N ASP A 2 15.08 -4.76 20.77
CA ASP A 2 15.67 -3.62 21.47
C ASP A 2 16.01 -2.48 20.48
N VAL A 3 16.32 -1.30 21.03
CA VAL A 3 16.56 -0.08 20.24
C VAL A 3 17.79 -0.23 19.34
N SER A 4 18.88 -0.82 19.81
CA SER A 4 20.10 -1.02 19.02
C SER A 4 19.86 -1.88 17.79
N THR A 5 19.17 -3.01 17.94
CA THR A 5 18.79 -3.87 16.81
C THR A 5 17.92 -3.14 15.80
N PHE A 6 17.01 -2.28 16.26
CA PHE A 6 16.18 -1.46 15.37
C PHE A 6 17.01 -0.44 14.59
N GLU A 7 17.93 0.27 15.25
CA GLU A 7 18.81 1.25 14.60
C GLU A 7 19.72 0.62 13.54
N GLU A 8 20.28 -0.56 13.82
CA GLU A 8 21.05 -1.34 12.84
C GLU A 8 20.21 -1.69 11.61
N LEU A 9 18.97 -2.17 11.81
CA LEU A 9 18.06 -2.48 10.72
C LEU A 9 17.72 -1.22 9.89
N VAL A 10 17.48 -0.09 10.55
CA VAL A 10 17.25 1.19 9.88
C VAL A 10 18.47 1.56 9.02
N ALA A 11 19.69 1.46 9.54
CA ALA A 11 20.90 1.76 8.79
C ALA A 11 21.06 0.87 7.55
N LEU A 12 20.75 -0.42 7.66
CA LEU A 12 20.86 -1.39 6.56
C LEU A 12 19.82 -1.15 5.45
N VAL A 13 18.58 -0.84 5.82
CA VAL A 13 17.45 -0.81 4.86
C VAL A 13 17.25 0.59 4.27
N SER A 14 17.55 1.66 5.02
CA SER A 14 17.32 3.05 4.60
C SER A 14 17.84 3.38 3.19
N PRO A 15 19.07 3.00 2.79
CA PRO A 15 19.57 3.29 1.44
C PRO A 15 18.69 2.76 0.29
N SER A 16 17.94 1.68 0.54
CA SER A 16 17.07 1.06 -0.46
C SER A 16 15.64 1.61 -0.46
N ILE A 17 15.20 2.23 0.63
CA ILE A 17 13.81 2.67 0.79
C ILE A 17 13.64 4.16 0.93
N GLU A 18 14.69 4.94 1.23
CA GLU A 18 14.60 6.37 1.44
C GLU A 18 13.91 7.08 0.27
N ARG A 19 12.98 7.99 0.56
CA ARG A 19 12.22 8.72 -0.45
C ARG A 19 12.54 10.20 -0.36
N LYS A 20 12.48 10.88 -1.51
CA LYS A 20 12.67 12.33 -1.57
C LYS A 20 11.36 13.04 -1.28
N ASN A 21 11.47 14.21 -0.65
CA ASN A 21 10.37 15.15 -0.54
C ASN A 21 9.90 15.56 -1.95
N THR A 22 8.60 15.80 -2.09
CA THR A 22 8.01 16.37 -3.30
C THR A 22 7.42 17.74 -2.97
N SER A 23 7.01 18.49 -4.00
CA SER A 23 6.25 19.74 -3.82
C SER A 23 4.94 19.52 -3.06
N MET A 24 4.34 18.33 -3.18
CA MET A 24 3.07 18.00 -2.55
C MET A 24 3.22 17.56 -1.10
N ARG A 25 4.29 16.85 -0.73
CA ARG A 25 4.48 16.33 0.63
C ARG A 25 5.92 15.98 0.98
N LYS A 26 6.21 15.99 2.28
CA LYS A 26 7.42 15.37 2.83
C LYS A 26 7.36 13.85 2.71
N ALA A 27 8.52 13.24 2.49
CA ALA A 27 8.67 11.80 2.55
C ALA A 27 8.52 11.31 3.99
N ILE A 28 7.90 10.13 4.15
CA ILE A 28 7.86 9.45 5.45
C ILE A 28 9.27 8.86 5.68
N PRO A 29 9.93 9.15 6.83
CA PRO A 29 11.26 8.65 7.14
C PRO A 29 11.37 7.13 7.02
N ALA A 30 12.53 6.63 6.60
CA ALA A 30 12.78 5.19 6.52
C ALA A 30 12.51 4.47 7.85
N ALA A 31 12.93 5.05 8.97
CA ALA A 31 12.70 4.50 10.31
C ALA A 31 11.22 4.28 10.62
N GLU A 32 10.37 5.28 10.36
CA GLU A 32 8.91 5.16 10.56
C GLU A 32 8.30 4.07 9.67
N ARG A 33 8.75 3.97 8.42
CA ARG A 33 8.27 2.93 7.49
C ARG A 33 8.67 1.53 7.94
N ILE A 34 9.88 1.37 8.45
CA ILE A 34 10.38 0.10 9.01
C ILE A 34 9.61 -0.24 10.28
N ALA A 35 9.42 0.72 11.20
CA ALA A 35 8.66 0.52 12.42
C ALA A 35 7.21 0.08 12.14
N LEU A 36 6.53 0.74 11.19
CA LEU A 36 5.18 0.35 10.76
C LEU A 36 5.16 -1.06 10.16
N THR A 37 6.16 -1.41 9.36
CA THR A 37 6.28 -2.73 8.73
C THR A 37 6.53 -3.81 9.79
N LEU A 38 7.43 -3.58 10.74
CA LEU A 38 7.70 -4.51 11.84
C LEU A 38 6.49 -4.66 12.75
N ARG A 39 5.82 -3.57 13.09
CA ARG A 39 4.55 -3.60 13.83
C ARG A 39 3.55 -4.50 13.11
N TYR A 40 3.36 -4.29 11.81
CA TYR A 40 2.48 -5.12 10.98
C TYR A 40 2.87 -6.61 11.02
N LEU A 41 4.15 -6.92 10.80
CA LEU A 41 4.66 -8.30 10.80
C LEU A 41 4.51 -8.97 12.18
N ALA A 42 4.62 -8.20 13.27
CA ALA A 42 4.55 -8.71 14.63
C ALA A 42 3.11 -8.89 15.13
N THR A 43 2.20 -7.97 14.79
CA THR A 43 0.82 -8.01 15.29
C THR A 43 -0.13 -8.75 14.36
N GLY A 44 0.24 -8.89 13.09
CA GLY A 44 -0.73 -9.12 12.02
C GLY A 44 -1.62 -7.88 11.84
N LEU A 45 -2.12 -7.68 10.63
CA LEU A 45 -3.28 -6.84 10.39
C LEU A 45 -4.31 -7.77 9.76
N GLU A 46 -5.44 -7.94 10.42
CA GLU A 46 -6.59 -8.51 9.74
C GLU A 46 -7.17 -7.42 8.84
N ILE A 47 -7.13 -7.70 7.54
CA ILE A 47 -7.87 -6.94 6.55
C ILE A 47 -9.30 -7.47 6.62
N GLN A 48 -10.21 -6.64 7.11
CA GLN A 48 -11.62 -6.98 7.24
C GLN A 48 -12.39 -6.10 6.27
N VAL A 49 -13.03 -6.74 5.29
CA VAL A 49 -13.93 -6.05 4.36
C VAL A 49 -15.26 -5.86 5.09
N PRO A 50 -15.84 -4.65 5.11
CA PRO A 50 -17.16 -4.44 5.67
C PRO A 50 -18.21 -5.35 5.00
N GLU A 51 -18.96 -6.12 5.80
CA GLU A 51 -19.91 -7.10 5.29
C GLU A 51 -21.34 -6.56 5.25
N SER A 52 -21.63 -5.53 6.04
CA SER A 52 -22.97 -4.94 6.17
C SER A 52 -23.06 -3.51 5.67
N GLU A 53 -24.25 -3.10 5.24
CA GLU A 53 -24.54 -1.70 4.87
C GLU A 53 -24.23 -0.73 6.01
N ASN A 54 -24.45 -1.16 7.26
CA ASN A 54 -24.17 -0.34 8.44
C ASN A 54 -22.66 -0.12 8.63
N GLU A 55 -21.83 -1.14 8.43
CA GLU A 55 -20.37 -0.96 8.49
C GLU A 55 -19.86 -0.05 7.36
N TRP A 56 -20.42 -0.18 6.15
CA TRP A 56 -20.10 0.76 5.05
C TRP A 56 -20.53 2.20 5.35
N LYS A 57 -21.68 2.40 6.01
CA LYS A 57 -22.11 3.72 6.50
C LYS A 57 -21.14 4.29 7.51
N MET A 58 -20.64 3.47 8.44
CA MET A 58 -19.63 3.91 9.41
C MET A 58 -18.36 4.40 8.71
N VAL A 59 -17.88 3.69 7.67
CA VAL A 59 -16.73 4.14 6.87
C VAL A 59 -17.00 5.51 6.23
N ALA A 60 -18.19 5.70 5.65
CA ALA A 60 -18.57 6.99 5.05
C ALA A 60 -18.66 8.14 6.06
N GLU A 61 -19.21 7.87 7.24
CA GLU A 61 -19.30 8.84 8.33
C GLU A 61 -17.91 9.24 8.84
N GLU A 62 -16.97 8.31 8.95
CA GLU A 62 -15.59 8.61 9.32
C GLU A 62 -14.87 9.44 8.27
N PHE A 63 -15.08 9.18 6.97
CA PHE A 63 -14.54 10.00 5.90
C PHE A 63 -15.11 11.42 5.92
N TRP A 64 -16.40 11.56 6.16
CA TRP A 64 -17.03 12.87 6.36
C TRP A 64 -16.39 13.60 7.55
N ALA A 65 -16.30 12.95 8.70
CA ALA A 65 -15.81 13.56 9.93
C ALA A 65 -14.33 14.00 9.86
N LYS A 66 -13.46 13.21 9.22
CA LYS A 66 -12.01 13.47 9.19
C LYS A 66 -11.56 14.27 7.98
N TRP A 67 -12.19 14.04 6.84
CA TRP A 67 -11.70 14.51 5.54
C TRP A 67 -12.72 15.41 4.82
N ASN A 68 -13.89 15.65 5.41
CA ASN A 68 -14.99 16.41 4.80
C ASN A 68 -15.38 15.84 3.42
N PHE A 69 -15.36 14.52 3.29
CA PHE A 69 -15.60 13.81 2.04
C PHE A 69 -16.83 12.89 2.17
N PRO A 70 -18.04 13.39 1.86
CA PRO A 70 -19.30 12.68 2.13
C PRO A 70 -19.43 11.43 1.28
N LEU A 71 -20.13 10.43 1.83
CA LEU A 71 -20.50 9.20 1.12
C LEU A 71 -19.30 8.40 0.56
N CYS A 72 -18.10 8.64 1.09
CA CYS A 72 -16.90 7.95 0.65
C CYS A 72 -16.75 6.62 1.38
N LEU A 73 -16.83 5.54 0.62
CA LEU A 73 -16.69 4.18 1.16
C LEU A 73 -15.23 3.74 1.26
N GLY A 74 -14.28 4.55 0.79
CA GLY A 74 -12.87 4.22 0.82
C GLY A 74 -12.07 4.99 -0.21
N ALA A 75 -10.75 5.07 0.02
CA ALA A 75 -9.80 5.57 -0.95
C ALA A 75 -9.08 4.38 -1.59
N MET A 76 -9.19 4.27 -2.91
CA MET A 76 -8.57 3.19 -3.69
C MET A 76 -7.39 3.74 -4.50
N ASP A 77 -6.25 3.07 -4.44
CA ASP A 77 -5.09 3.37 -5.28
C ASP A 77 -4.33 2.09 -5.63
N GLY A 78 -3.67 2.12 -6.79
CA GLY A 78 -2.89 1.01 -7.29
C GLY A 78 -1.41 1.35 -7.37
N LYS A 79 -0.59 0.31 -7.32
CA LYS A 79 0.86 0.42 -7.38
C LYS A 79 1.50 -0.75 -8.10
N HIS A 80 2.33 -0.43 -9.10
CA HIS A 80 3.30 -1.40 -9.60
C HIS A 80 4.38 -1.75 -8.57
N ILE A 81 4.46 -3.03 -8.20
CA ILE A 81 5.52 -3.64 -7.40
C ILE A 81 6.52 -4.28 -8.35
N ARG A 82 7.78 -3.87 -8.29
CA ARG A 82 8.83 -4.39 -9.17
C ARG A 82 9.16 -5.84 -8.82
N ILE A 83 9.26 -6.71 -9.82
CA ILE A 83 9.59 -8.14 -9.66
C ILE A 83 10.73 -8.56 -10.59
N LYS A 84 11.27 -9.75 -10.35
CA LYS A 84 12.11 -10.49 -11.32
C LYS A 84 11.28 -11.66 -11.86
N PRO A 85 10.64 -11.53 -13.04
CA PRO A 85 9.80 -12.60 -13.59
C PRO A 85 10.66 -13.74 -14.16
N GLN A 86 10.08 -14.94 -14.26
CA GLN A 86 10.69 -16.08 -14.95
C GLN A 86 10.80 -15.83 -16.47
N SER A 87 11.78 -16.45 -17.13
CA SER A 87 12.21 -16.09 -18.49
C SER A 87 11.10 -16.15 -19.56
N HIS A 88 10.17 -17.10 -19.45
CA HIS A 88 9.12 -17.35 -20.46
C HIS A 88 7.92 -16.39 -20.38
N SER A 89 7.76 -15.62 -19.30
CA SER A 89 6.59 -14.73 -19.10
C SER A 89 6.96 -13.24 -19.02
N ARG A 90 8.20 -12.87 -19.36
CA ARG A 90 8.74 -11.49 -19.20
C ARG A 90 7.88 -10.41 -19.87
N ALA A 91 7.28 -10.69 -21.03
CA ALA A 91 6.47 -9.71 -21.75
C ALA A 91 5.20 -9.30 -20.98
N THR A 92 4.57 -10.25 -20.29
CA THR A 92 3.31 -10.06 -19.54
C THR A 92 3.51 -9.22 -18.28
N TYR A 93 4.72 -9.22 -17.71
CA TYR A 93 5.02 -8.41 -16.53
C TYR A 93 5.62 -7.05 -16.87
N ARG A 94 5.86 -6.74 -18.15
CA ARG A 94 6.48 -5.47 -18.56
C ARG A 94 5.45 -4.35 -18.59
N ASN A 95 5.61 -3.34 -17.73
CA ASN A 95 4.74 -2.18 -17.68
C ASN A 95 5.17 -1.06 -18.66
N TYR A 96 4.31 -0.04 -18.80
CA TYR A 96 4.56 1.13 -19.65
C TYR A 96 5.80 1.94 -19.23
N LYS A 97 6.14 1.94 -17.93
CA LYS A 97 7.35 2.55 -17.35
C LYS A 97 8.62 1.73 -17.61
N ARG A 98 8.55 0.71 -18.46
CA ARG A 98 9.71 -0.10 -18.88
C ARG A 98 10.42 -0.75 -17.68
N PHE A 99 9.67 -1.30 -16.73
CA PHE A 99 10.18 -2.27 -15.74
C PHE A 99 9.22 -3.46 -15.59
N PHE A 100 9.69 -4.56 -14.99
CA PHE A 100 8.83 -5.73 -14.73
C PHE A 100 8.14 -5.58 -13.37
N SER A 101 6.84 -5.84 -13.32
CA SER A 101 6.05 -5.65 -12.10
C SER A 101 4.83 -6.56 -12.01
N ILE A 102 4.29 -6.70 -10.81
CA ILE A 102 2.87 -7.00 -10.57
C ILE A 102 2.16 -5.73 -10.09
N VAL A 103 0.84 -5.71 -10.13
CA VAL A 103 0.00 -4.66 -9.57
C VAL A 103 -0.43 -5.07 -8.15
N LEU A 104 -0.34 -4.13 -7.22
CA LEU A 104 -1.06 -4.13 -5.96
C LEU A 104 -2.18 -3.09 -6.08
N LEU A 105 -3.40 -3.45 -5.75
CA LEU A 105 -4.54 -2.55 -5.62
C LEU A 105 -4.99 -2.59 -4.16
N ALA A 106 -5.24 -1.44 -3.56
CA ALA A 106 -5.66 -1.39 -2.16
C ALA A 106 -6.76 -0.35 -1.94
N LEU A 107 -7.71 -0.72 -1.09
CA LEU A 107 -8.77 0.14 -0.58
C LEU A 107 -8.49 0.40 0.90
N VAL A 108 -8.53 1.67 1.32
CA VAL A 108 -8.33 2.08 2.72
C VAL A 108 -9.51 2.89 3.25
N ASP A 109 -9.73 2.79 4.56
CA ASP A 109 -10.68 3.63 5.30
C ASP A 109 -10.10 5.03 5.61
N ALA A 110 -10.90 5.86 6.29
CA ALA A 110 -10.51 7.19 6.73
C ALA A 110 -9.38 7.19 7.78
N ASN A 111 -9.08 6.05 8.40
CA ASN A 111 -8.02 5.84 9.38
C ASN A 111 -6.73 5.30 8.76
N LEU A 112 -6.64 5.22 7.44
CA LEU A 112 -5.52 4.63 6.70
C LEU A 112 -5.33 3.13 6.98
N LYS A 113 -6.41 2.44 7.39
CA LYS A 113 -6.44 0.97 7.52
C LYS A 113 -6.90 0.37 6.21
N PHE A 114 -6.25 -0.72 5.80
CA PHE A 114 -6.66 -1.47 4.63
C PHE A 114 -7.99 -2.19 4.89
N LEU A 115 -8.98 -1.92 4.03
CA LEU A 115 -10.25 -2.64 3.96
C LEU A 115 -10.16 -3.82 3.00
N TYR A 116 -9.40 -3.65 1.91
CA TYR A 116 -9.21 -4.67 0.89
C TYR A 116 -7.84 -4.49 0.21
N VAL A 117 -7.20 -5.60 -0.14
CA VAL A 117 -5.93 -5.62 -0.89
C VAL A 117 -5.96 -6.76 -1.90
N ASP A 118 -5.71 -6.44 -3.17
CA ASP A 118 -5.45 -7.41 -4.24
C ASP A 118 -4.01 -7.27 -4.72
N VAL A 119 -3.32 -8.39 -4.88
CA VAL A 119 -1.91 -8.43 -5.34
C VAL A 119 -1.70 -9.59 -6.28
N GLY A 120 -1.13 -9.30 -7.45
CA GLY A 120 -0.63 -10.35 -8.35
C GLY A 120 -0.96 -10.13 -9.82
N THR A 121 -1.88 -9.22 -10.12
CA THR A 121 -2.21 -8.86 -11.50
C THR A 121 -0.95 -8.46 -12.26
N ASN A 122 -0.80 -9.00 -13.48
CA ASN A 122 0.43 -8.85 -14.25
C ASN A 122 0.73 -7.38 -14.60
N GLY A 123 2.01 -7.00 -14.64
CA GLY A 123 2.42 -5.60 -14.76
C GLY A 123 2.14 -4.94 -16.11
N ARG A 124 1.70 -5.67 -17.14
CA ARG A 124 1.23 -5.03 -18.38
C ARG A 124 -0.07 -4.27 -18.17
N VAL A 125 -0.85 -4.70 -17.18
CA VAL A 125 -2.14 -4.13 -16.81
C VAL A 125 -1.94 -2.82 -16.02
N SER A 126 -2.86 -1.87 -16.20
CA SER A 126 -2.84 -0.57 -15.51
C SER A 126 -3.04 -0.74 -14.00
N ASP A 127 -2.35 0.08 -13.21
CA ASP A 127 -2.57 0.20 -11.77
C ASP A 127 -3.84 0.99 -11.41
N GLY A 128 -4.50 1.64 -12.38
CA GLY A 128 -5.71 2.45 -12.17
C GLY A 128 -7.04 1.69 -12.04
N GLY A 129 -7.03 0.36 -11.95
CA GLY A 129 -8.24 -0.44 -11.71
C GLY A 129 -8.44 -1.57 -12.72
N ASN A 130 -8.26 -2.79 -12.25
CA ASN A 130 -8.79 -4.01 -12.87
C ASN A 130 -9.38 -4.80 -11.70
N LEU A 131 -10.71 -4.72 -11.57
CA LEU A 131 -11.45 -5.56 -10.64
C LEU A 131 -11.80 -6.82 -11.44
N ASN A 132 -11.27 -7.97 -11.03
CA ASN A 132 -11.71 -9.27 -11.53
C ASN A 132 -12.89 -9.76 -10.70
#